data_AF-X5IHI2-F1
#
_entry.id   AF-X5IHI2-F1
#
_cell.length_a   1.000
_cell.length_b   1.000
_cell.length_c   1.000
_cell.angle_alpha   90.00
_cell.angle_beta   90.00
_cell.angle_gamma   90.00
#
_symmetry.space_group_name_H-M   'P 1'
#
loop_
_entity.id
_entity.type
_entity.pdbx_description
1 polymer ?
#
loop_
_entity_poly.entity_id
_entity_poly.type
_entity_poly.pdbx_seq_one_letter_code
_entity_poly.pdbx_strand_id
1 'polypeptide(L)'
;MAAGSTATQSVTGNLTLHGVVKSVVFDALVVKHSSGSVSFSPRKPIVINSTDFDLNFGIESLRNIMSLTSIGEKVPVYFKMFLSNSNPSNTPAISLATAPAAPLSLSGTAVTSGANLNWADASATETGFLVRRKGADGRWATATNTAANSVSYLDALTESGTYDYKVISYTDSIPSAATTAVSVIFTGGTTSSVGSQLLAAHRHP
;
A
#
# COMPACT_ATOMS: atom_id res chain seq x y z
N MET A 1 0.85 40.01 2.03
CA MET A 1 0.79 39.86 3.50
C MET A 1 1.99 40.58 4.12
N ALA A 2 1.77 41.49 5.07
CA ALA A 2 2.84 42.16 5.81
C ALA A 2 3.50 41.18 6.81
N ALA A 3 4.74 41.44 7.23
CA ALA A 3 5.34 40.68 8.34
C ALA A 3 4.48 40.83 9.61
N GLY A 4 4.32 39.74 10.35
CA GLY A 4 3.42 39.63 11.52
C GLY A 4 1.96 39.33 11.18
N SER A 5 1.55 39.41 9.90
CA SER A 5 0.17 39.11 9.49
C SER A 5 -0.10 37.61 9.41
N THR A 6 -1.37 37.24 9.58
CA THR A 6 -1.85 35.87 9.44
C THR A 6 -2.93 35.77 8.36
N ALA A 7 -3.00 34.60 7.72
CA ALA A 7 -4.11 34.24 6.84
C ALA A 7 -4.56 32.80 7.10
N THR A 8 -5.80 32.50 6.72
CA THR A 8 -6.27 31.11 6.60
C THR A 8 -6.29 30.74 5.13
N GLN A 9 -5.78 29.56 4.80
CA GLN A 9 -5.77 29.02 3.45
C GLN A 9 -6.21 27.57 3.47
N SER A 10 -7.18 27.21 2.62
CA SER A 10 -7.50 25.81 2.36
C SER A 10 -6.38 25.21 1.51
N VAL A 11 -5.78 24.12 2.00
CA VAL A 11 -4.70 23.40 1.33
C VAL A 11 -5.16 21.99 1.04
N THR A 12 -4.97 21.58 -0.20
CA THR A 12 -5.19 20.21 -0.66
C THR A 12 -3.84 19.60 -1.02
N GLY A 13 -3.56 18.41 -0.52
CA GLY A 13 -2.37 17.64 -0.85
C GLY A 13 -2.68 16.15 -0.93
N ASN A 14 -1.84 15.40 -1.64
CA ASN A 14 -1.95 13.95 -1.66
C ASN A 14 -1.05 13.38 -0.56
N LEU A 15 -1.63 12.54 0.29
CA LEU A 15 -0.89 11.69 1.21
C LEU A 15 -0.79 10.30 0.59
N THR A 16 0.43 9.78 0.53
CA THR A 16 0.71 8.43 0.07
C THR A 16 1.21 7.60 1.24
N LEU A 17 0.52 6.50 1.54
CA LEU A 17 0.95 5.51 2.53
C LEU A 17 0.67 4.12 1.98
N HIS A 18 1.67 3.23 2.04
CA HIS A 18 1.54 1.81 1.65
C HIS A 18 1.01 1.61 0.21
N GLY A 19 1.41 2.48 -0.71
CA GLY A 19 0.96 2.44 -2.10
C GLY A 19 -0.47 2.95 -2.33
N VAL A 20 -1.14 3.43 -1.29
CA VAL A 20 -2.46 4.06 -1.39
C VAL A 20 -2.30 5.57 -1.31
N VAL A 21 -2.87 6.26 -2.30
CA VAL A 21 -2.87 7.72 -2.39
C VAL A 21 -4.25 8.24 -2.03
N LYS A 22 -4.33 9.19 -1.09
CA LYS A 22 -5.57 9.89 -0.74
C LYS A 22 -5.35 11.39 -0.74
N SER A 23 -6.33 12.11 -1.26
CA SER A 23 -6.37 13.56 -1.13
C SER A 23 -6.76 13.94 0.30
N VAL A 24 -5.97 14.82 0.89
CA VAL A 24 -6.18 15.38 2.23
C VAL A 24 -6.39 16.88 2.06
N VAL A 25 -7.48 17.37 2.63
CA VAL A 25 -7.85 18.78 2.61
C VAL A 25 -7.89 19.29 4.04
N PHE A 26 -7.26 20.44 4.29
CA PHE A 26 -7.31 21.09 5.59
C PHE A 26 -7.13 22.60 5.47
N ASP A 27 -7.75 23.32 6.40
CA ASP A 27 -7.52 24.74 6.57
C ASP A 27 -6.24 24.96 7.38
N ALA A 28 -5.30 25.69 6.80
CA ALA A 28 -4.06 26.03 7.44
C ALA A 28 -4.00 27.48 7.87
N LEU A 29 -3.44 27.71 9.05
CA LEU A 29 -3.00 29.02 9.50
C LEU A 29 -1.64 29.30 8.89
N VAL A 30 -1.55 30.35 8.10
CA VAL A 30 -0.32 30.88 7.54
C VAL A 30 0.08 32.12 8.32
N VAL A 31 1.31 32.16 8.82
CA VAL A 31 1.89 33.31 9.54
C VAL A 31 3.07 33.82 8.73
N LYS A 32 3.06 35.11 8.36
CA LYS A 32 4.16 35.78 7.67
C LYS A 32 5.16 36.29 8.71
N HIS A 33 6.39 35.79 8.69
CA HIS A 33 7.42 36.20 9.67
C HIS A 33 8.26 37.38 9.17
N SER A 34 8.68 37.33 7.90
CA SER A 34 9.51 38.36 7.26
C SER A 34 9.24 38.37 5.75
N SER A 35 9.87 39.25 4.96
CA SER A 35 9.74 39.24 3.49
C SER A 35 10.02 37.86 2.88
N GLY A 36 10.90 37.07 3.49
CA GLY A 36 11.30 35.77 3.01
C GLY A 36 10.78 34.54 3.74
N SER A 37 10.18 34.69 4.92
CA SER A 37 9.80 33.53 5.75
C SER A 37 8.30 33.48 6.06
N VAL A 38 7.72 32.29 5.99
CA VAL A 38 6.36 31.97 6.41
C VAL A 38 6.36 30.70 7.25
N SER A 39 5.42 30.56 8.17
CA SER A 39 5.08 29.26 8.76
C SER A 39 3.65 28.90 8.45
N PHE A 40 3.39 27.61 8.29
CA PHE A 40 2.06 27.09 8.02
C PHE A 40 1.79 25.86 8.91
N SER A 41 0.58 25.78 9.46
CA SER A 41 0.14 24.70 10.33
C SER A 41 -1.37 24.46 10.19
N PRO A 42 -1.86 23.22 10.28
CA PRO A 42 -3.30 22.94 10.28
C PRO A 42 -4.00 23.64 11.45
N ARG A 43 -5.19 24.21 11.20
CA ARG A 43 -6.03 24.81 12.25
C ARG A 43 -6.77 23.78 13.10
N LYS A 44 -6.94 22.57 12.56
CA LYS A 44 -7.51 21.40 13.20
C LYS A 44 -6.63 20.19 12.89
N PRO A 45 -6.64 19.16 13.74
CA PRO A 45 -5.90 17.94 13.47
C PRO A 45 -6.37 17.34 12.15
N ILE A 46 -5.42 16.87 11.35
CA ILE A 46 -5.74 16.08 10.16
C ILE A 46 -5.96 14.65 10.65
N VAL A 47 -7.20 14.15 10.59
CA VAL A 47 -7.50 12.79 11.03
C VAL A 47 -7.18 11.82 9.89
N ILE A 48 -6.19 10.96 10.12
CA ILE A 48 -5.83 9.87 9.20
C ILE A 48 -6.49 8.59 9.69
N ASN A 49 -7.24 7.91 8.83
CA ASN A 49 -7.86 6.63 9.12
C ASN A 49 -7.08 5.49 8.45
N SER A 50 -6.69 4.46 9.20
CA SER A 50 -5.91 3.34 8.68
C SER A 50 -6.61 2.59 7.55
N THR A 51 -7.94 2.52 7.56
CA THR A 51 -8.71 1.86 6.49
C THR A 51 -8.57 2.56 5.15
N ASP A 52 -8.36 3.88 5.15
CA ASP A 52 -8.23 4.66 3.91
C ASP A 52 -6.92 4.39 3.19
N PHE A 53 -5.93 3.82 3.90
CA PHE A 53 -4.59 3.52 3.41
C PHE A 53 -4.24 2.03 3.49
N ASP A 54 -5.25 1.16 3.68
CA ASP A 54 -5.06 -0.29 3.83
C ASP A 54 -4.02 -0.66 4.92
N LEU A 55 -3.99 0.09 6.03
CA LEU A 55 -3.09 -0.13 7.17
C LEU A 55 -3.75 -0.96 8.28
N ASN A 56 -5.06 -1.18 8.19
CA ASN A 56 -5.85 -1.89 9.20
C ASN A 56 -5.43 -3.37 9.36
N PHE A 57 -4.88 -4.01 8.32
CA PHE A 57 -4.27 -5.35 8.46
C PHE A 57 -3.12 -5.34 9.49
N GLY A 58 -2.23 -4.35 9.39
CA GLY A 58 -1.08 -4.22 10.29
C GLY A 58 -1.48 -3.88 11.71
N ILE A 59 -2.49 -3.01 11.88
CA ILE A 59 -3.07 -2.69 13.20
C ILE A 59 -3.60 -3.94 13.88
N GLU A 60 -4.28 -4.80 13.13
CA GLU A 60 -4.94 -5.98 13.67
C GLU A 60 -3.94 -7.09 13.97
N SER A 61 -2.88 -7.17 13.17
CA SER A 61 -1.70 -7.96 13.49
C SER A 61 -1.06 -7.49 14.80
N LEU A 62 -0.84 -6.19 14.98
CA LEU A 62 -0.27 -5.61 16.20
C LEU A 62 -1.15 -5.87 17.43
N ARG A 63 -2.46 -5.68 17.29
CA ARG A 63 -3.44 -5.92 18.34
C ARG A 63 -3.46 -7.41 18.75
N ASN A 64 -3.33 -8.34 17.80
CA ASN A 64 -3.25 -9.77 18.07
C ASN A 64 -1.96 -10.15 18.81
N ILE A 65 -0.78 -9.74 18.31
CA ILE A 65 0.50 -10.12 18.93
C ILE A 65 0.66 -9.56 20.34
N MET A 66 0.07 -8.39 20.62
CA MET A 66 0.12 -7.75 21.93
C MET A 66 -1.10 -8.08 22.81
N SER A 67 -2.00 -8.97 22.35
CA SER A 67 -3.24 -9.35 23.06
C SER A 67 -4.08 -8.15 23.52
N LEU A 68 -4.10 -7.09 22.72
CA LEU A 68 -4.86 -5.88 23.03
C LEU A 68 -6.34 -6.11 22.72
N THR A 69 -7.22 -5.58 23.57
CA THR A 69 -8.68 -5.61 23.33
C THR A 69 -9.09 -4.65 22.21
N SER A 70 -8.35 -3.57 22.00
CA SER A 70 -8.60 -2.60 20.93
C SER A 70 -7.38 -1.73 20.64
N ILE A 71 -7.22 -1.29 19.38
CA ILE A 71 -6.37 -0.17 18.96
C ILE A 71 -7.23 0.78 18.13
N GLY A 72 -7.02 2.09 18.28
CA GLY A 72 -7.70 3.09 17.45
C GLY A 72 -7.16 3.09 16.01
N GLU A 73 -8.06 3.10 15.04
CA GLU A 73 -7.74 3.19 13.61
C GLU A 73 -7.56 4.64 13.11
N LYS A 74 -7.90 5.63 13.94
CA LYS A 74 -7.83 7.06 13.60
C LYS A 74 -6.71 7.74 14.36
N VAL A 75 -5.82 8.41 13.63
CA VAL A 75 -4.67 9.12 14.15
C VAL A 75 -4.77 10.61 13.79
N PRO A 76 -4.96 11.50 14.78
CA PRO A 76 -4.86 12.94 14.58
C PRO A 76 -3.40 13.35 14.33
N VAL A 77 -3.13 13.96 13.17
CA VAL A 77 -1.80 14.45 12.80
C VAL A 77 -1.77 15.98 12.87
N TYR A 78 -0.71 16.50 13.46
CA TYR A 78 -0.40 17.93 13.53
C TYR A 78 1.00 18.15 13.01
N PHE A 79 1.24 19.31 12.43
CA PHE A 79 2.57 19.76 12.09
C PHE A 79 2.62 21.28 12.06
N LYS A 80 3.82 21.84 12.13
CA LYS A 80 4.09 23.23 11.81
C LYS A 80 5.34 23.27 10.96
N MET A 81 5.20 23.78 9.74
CA MET A 81 6.29 23.86 8.79
C MET A 81 6.72 25.32 8.64
N PHE A 82 8.03 25.54 8.59
CA PHE A 82 8.62 26.84 8.32
C PHE A 82 9.23 26.80 6.92
N LEU A 83 8.89 27.79 6.10
CA LEU A 83 9.33 27.89 4.71
C LEU A 83 10.05 29.22 4.54
N SER A 84 11.26 29.17 3.99
CA SER A 84 12.06 30.33 3.61
C SER A 84 12.19 30.41 2.09
N ASN A 85 12.15 31.61 1.54
CA ASN A 85 12.34 31.88 0.12
C ASN A 85 13.83 31.92 -0.28
N SER A 86 14.60 30.90 0.11
CA SER A 86 15.97 30.72 -0.38
C SER A 86 15.97 30.01 -1.74
N ASN A 87 15.32 30.61 -2.73
CA ASN A 87 15.24 30.07 -4.10
C ASN A 87 15.79 31.07 -5.13
N PRO A 88 17.12 31.31 -5.16
CA PRO A 88 17.73 32.28 -6.07
C PRO A 88 17.58 31.90 -7.56
N SER A 89 17.34 30.62 -7.86
CA SER A 89 17.23 30.12 -9.24
C SER A 89 15.79 30.07 -9.76
N ASN A 90 14.78 30.44 -8.95
CA ASN A 90 13.36 30.25 -9.26
C ASN A 90 13.00 28.80 -9.70
N THR A 91 13.81 27.81 -9.34
CA THR A 91 13.52 26.40 -9.59
C THR A 91 12.67 25.87 -8.45
N PRO A 92 11.55 25.18 -8.69
CA PRO A 92 10.75 24.62 -7.60
C PRO A 92 11.62 23.76 -6.69
N ALA A 93 11.65 24.09 -5.39
CA ALA A 93 12.45 23.33 -4.40
C ALA A 93 11.94 21.88 -4.24
N ILE A 94 10.72 21.62 -4.68
CA ILE A 94 10.09 20.31 -4.71
C ILE A 94 9.48 20.15 -6.11
N SER A 95 9.95 19.14 -6.86
CA SER A 95 9.28 18.66 -8.07
C SER A 95 8.53 17.39 -7.69
N LEU A 96 7.23 17.34 -7.97
CA LEU A 96 6.47 16.11 -7.76
C LEU A 96 6.88 15.12 -8.84
N ALA A 97 7.53 14.02 -8.47
CA ALA A 97 7.87 13.00 -9.46
C ALA A 97 6.59 12.41 -10.06
N THR A 98 6.64 12.14 -11.37
CA THR A 98 5.52 11.56 -12.11
C THR A 98 5.34 10.12 -11.66
N ALA A 99 4.10 9.72 -11.34
CA ALA A 99 3.81 8.32 -11.05
C ALA A 99 4.18 7.44 -12.26
N PRO A 100 4.78 6.25 -12.04
CA PRO A 100 5.05 5.33 -13.13
C PRO A 100 3.76 4.84 -13.80
N ALA A 101 3.89 4.25 -14.99
CA ALA A 101 2.76 3.58 -15.62
C ALA A 101 2.32 2.39 -14.77
N ALA A 102 1.00 2.20 -14.64
CA ALA A 102 0.45 1.04 -13.94
C ALA A 102 0.81 -0.25 -14.69
N PRO A 103 1.09 -1.35 -13.99
CA PRO A 103 1.23 -2.66 -14.63
C PRO A 103 -0.07 -3.04 -15.33
N LEU A 104 0.00 -3.95 -16.30
CA LEU A 104 -1.16 -4.38 -17.08
C LEU A 104 -1.37 -5.89 -16.96
N SER A 105 -2.57 -6.34 -17.33
CA SER A 105 -2.88 -7.76 -17.55
C SER A 105 -2.50 -8.69 -16.39
N LEU A 106 -2.74 -8.26 -15.14
CA LEU A 106 -2.55 -9.14 -13.99
C LEU A 106 -3.40 -10.40 -14.15
N SER A 107 -2.78 -11.54 -13.93
CA SER A 107 -3.40 -12.86 -13.89
C SER A 107 -2.88 -13.64 -12.69
N GLY A 108 -3.69 -14.58 -12.19
CA GLY A 108 -3.35 -15.40 -11.04
C GLY A 108 -3.85 -16.82 -11.23
N THR A 109 -3.04 -17.81 -10.87
CA THR A 109 -3.38 -19.23 -10.93
C THR A 109 -3.00 -19.91 -9.61
N ALA A 110 -3.90 -20.74 -9.09
CA ALA A 110 -3.58 -21.55 -7.91
C ALA A 110 -2.60 -22.66 -8.30
N VAL A 111 -1.58 -22.85 -7.47
CA VAL A 111 -0.57 -23.91 -7.57
C VAL A 111 -0.48 -24.64 -6.23
N THR A 112 0.20 -25.79 -6.17
CA THR A 112 0.25 -26.62 -4.96
C THR A 112 0.73 -25.88 -3.70
N SER A 113 1.63 -24.91 -3.86
CA SER A 113 2.22 -24.13 -2.77
C SER A 113 1.62 -22.72 -2.60
N GLY A 114 0.57 -22.36 -3.35
CA GLY A 114 -0.12 -21.08 -3.21
C GLY A 114 -0.64 -20.50 -4.52
N ALA A 115 -0.28 -19.26 -4.85
CA ALA A 115 -0.78 -18.55 -6.03
C ALA A 115 0.37 -17.99 -6.88
N ASN A 116 0.45 -18.40 -8.15
CA ASN A 116 1.38 -17.84 -9.12
C ASN A 116 0.71 -16.66 -9.84
N LEU A 117 1.32 -15.48 -9.75
CA LEU A 117 0.86 -14.23 -10.34
C LEU A 117 1.78 -13.83 -11.48
N ASN A 118 1.19 -13.34 -12.57
CA ASN A 118 1.88 -12.78 -13.73
C ASN A 118 1.24 -11.47 -14.15
N TRP A 119 2.05 -10.48 -14.50
CA TRP A 119 1.60 -9.20 -15.04
C TRP A 119 2.56 -8.71 -16.13
N ALA A 120 2.09 -7.77 -16.95
CA ALA A 120 2.92 -7.05 -17.89
C ALA A 120 3.47 -5.79 -17.23
N ASP A 121 4.79 -5.64 -17.27
CA ASP A 121 5.41 -4.36 -16.94
C ASP A 121 5.16 -3.36 -18.09
N ALA A 122 4.60 -2.21 -17.75
CA ALA A 122 4.30 -1.14 -18.70
C ALA A 122 5.07 0.15 -18.36
N SER A 123 5.90 0.12 -17.33
CA SER A 123 6.69 1.25 -16.86
C SER A 123 8.15 1.06 -17.26
N ALA A 124 8.85 2.18 -17.47
CA ALA A 124 10.30 2.20 -17.69
C ALA A 124 11.03 3.00 -16.59
N THR A 125 10.28 3.50 -15.60
CA THR A 125 10.75 4.43 -14.56
C THR A 125 10.48 3.91 -13.15
N GLU A 126 9.86 2.75 -13.01
CA GLU A 126 9.55 2.13 -11.73
C GLU A 126 10.83 1.61 -11.08
N THR A 127 10.89 1.73 -9.77
CA THR A 127 11.96 1.15 -8.96
C THR A 127 11.52 -0.16 -8.30
N GLY A 128 10.24 -0.53 -8.44
CA GLY A 128 9.70 -1.82 -8.03
C GLY A 128 8.18 -1.91 -8.12
N PHE A 129 7.64 -3.00 -7.57
CA PHE A 129 6.20 -3.25 -7.52
C PHE A 129 5.77 -3.72 -6.12
N LEU A 130 4.62 -3.22 -5.66
CA LEU A 130 3.91 -3.75 -4.51
C LEU A 130 2.93 -4.80 -5.01
N VAL A 131 3.10 -6.04 -4.56
CA VAL A 131 2.06 -7.07 -4.72
C VAL A 131 1.16 -6.99 -3.50
N ARG A 132 -0.09 -6.61 -3.72
CA ARG A 132 -1.09 -6.43 -2.68
C ARG A 132 -2.00 -7.66 -2.66
N ARG A 133 -2.27 -8.20 -1.48
CA ARG A 133 -3.13 -9.36 -1.25
C ARG A 133 -4.21 -9.01 -0.24
N LYS A 134 -5.43 -9.50 -0.48
CA LYS A 134 -6.53 -9.49 0.48
C LYS A 134 -7.02 -10.92 0.67
N GLY A 135 -6.90 -11.42 1.89
CA GLY A 135 -7.30 -12.78 2.26
C GLY A 135 -8.70 -12.83 2.87
N ALA A 136 -8.96 -13.89 3.66
CA ALA A 136 -10.24 -14.15 4.30
C ALA A 136 -10.69 -13.05 5.29
N ASP A 137 -9.75 -12.28 5.84
CA ASP A 137 -10.04 -11.16 6.74
C ASP A 137 -10.54 -9.91 6.02
N GLY A 138 -10.54 -9.92 4.68
CA GLY A 138 -11.06 -8.84 3.85
C GLY A 138 -10.19 -7.58 3.84
N ARG A 139 -8.96 -7.63 4.38
CA ARG A 139 -8.05 -6.47 4.46
C ARG A 139 -6.91 -6.59 3.46
N TRP A 140 -6.64 -5.52 2.72
CA TRP A 140 -5.49 -5.46 1.84
C TRP A 140 -4.20 -5.32 2.65
N ALA A 141 -3.19 -6.09 2.28
CA ALA A 141 -1.84 -6.00 2.80
C ALA A 141 -0.84 -6.12 1.67
N THR A 142 0.40 -5.68 1.90
CA THR A 142 1.50 -5.97 0.98
C THR A 142 1.99 -7.39 1.26
N ALA A 143 1.88 -8.27 0.27
CA ALA A 143 2.45 -9.62 0.33
C ALA A 143 3.96 -9.57 0.08
N THR A 144 4.40 -8.78 -0.90
CA THR A 144 5.82 -8.55 -1.17
C THR A 144 6.06 -7.24 -1.91
N ASN A 145 7.32 -6.80 -1.91
CA ASN A 145 7.85 -5.80 -2.82
C ASN A 145 8.82 -6.49 -3.79
N THR A 146 8.53 -6.45 -5.08
CA THR A 146 9.44 -6.98 -6.10
C THR A 146 10.32 -5.86 -6.67
N ALA A 147 11.48 -6.23 -7.20
CA ALA A 147 12.37 -5.28 -7.88
C ALA A 147 11.74 -4.73 -9.18
N ALA A 148 12.31 -3.65 -9.71
CA ALA A 148 11.98 -3.12 -11.04
C ALA A 148 12.05 -4.22 -12.13
N ASN A 149 11.30 -4.07 -13.21
CA ASN A 149 11.20 -5.06 -14.30
C ASN A 149 10.67 -6.45 -13.91
N SER A 150 10.19 -6.66 -12.68
CA SER A 150 9.57 -7.93 -12.30
C SER A 150 8.21 -8.09 -13.00
N VAL A 151 7.93 -9.30 -13.51
CA VAL A 151 6.69 -9.63 -14.23
C VAL A 151 5.93 -10.81 -13.62
N SER A 152 6.42 -11.35 -12.51
CA SER A 152 5.80 -12.47 -11.81
C SER A 152 6.13 -12.50 -10.33
N TYR A 153 5.27 -13.18 -9.58
CA TYR A 153 5.47 -13.48 -8.16
C TYR A 153 4.72 -14.75 -7.78
N LEU A 154 5.39 -15.64 -7.03
CA LEU A 154 4.75 -16.77 -6.38
C LEU A 154 4.45 -16.40 -4.93
N ASP A 155 3.17 -16.23 -4.62
CA ASP A 155 2.70 -16.06 -3.26
C ASP A 155 2.55 -17.43 -2.58
N ALA A 156 3.31 -17.64 -1.51
CA ALA A 156 3.23 -18.86 -0.72
C ALA A 156 2.02 -18.80 0.21
N LEU A 157 1.08 -19.72 0.04
CA LEU A 157 -0.14 -19.81 0.84
C LEU A 157 -0.19 -21.12 1.61
N THR A 158 -0.53 -21.04 2.89
CA THR A 158 -0.67 -22.20 3.79
C THR A 158 -2.12 -22.51 4.12
N GLU A 159 -3.02 -21.55 3.94
CA GLU A 159 -4.43 -21.66 4.30
C GLU A 159 -5.27 -21.70 3.03
N SER A 160 -6.23 -22.62 2.97
CA SER A 160 -7.19 -22.62 1.87
C SER A 160 -8.10 -21.40 1.97
N GLY A 161 -8.40 -20.78 0.85
CA GLY A 161 -9.28 -19.61 0.81
C GLY A 161 -9.31 -18.93 -0.54
N THR A 162 -10.07 -17.84 -0.60
CA THR A 162 -10.07 -16.91 -1.72
C THR A 162 -9.15 -15.74 -1.40
N TYR A 163 -8.26 -15.43 -2.32
CA TYR A 163 -7.30 -14.35 -2.21
C TYR A 163 -7.46 -13.42 -3.41
N ASP A 164 -7.70 -12.13 -3.15
CA ASP A 164 -7.69 -11.10 -4.18
C ASP A 164 -6.31 -10.46 -4.26
N TYR A 165 -5.83 -10.23 -5.48
CA TYR A 165 -4.52 -9.63 -5.75
C TYR A 165 -4.64 -8.41 -6.64
N LYS A 166 -3.85 -7.37 -6.36
CA LYS A 166 -3.60 -6.23 -7.25
C LYS A 166 -2.12 -5.89 -7.20
N VAL A 167 -1.55 -5.40 -8.31
CA VAL A 167 -0.15 -4.98 -8.37
C VAL A 167 -0.08 -3.47 -8.59
N ILE A 168 0.88 -2.82 -7.95
CA ILE A 168 1.11 -1.38 -8.03
C ILE A 168 2.59 -1.18 -8.33
N SER A 169 2.94 -0.61 -9.48
CA SER A 169 4.32 -0.15 -9.70
C SER A 169 4.58 1.12 -8.90
N TYR A 170 5.83 1.37 -8.51
CA TYR A 170 6.20 2.61 -7.82
C TYR A 170 7.57 3.12 -8.27
N THR A 171 7.74 4.44 -8.20
CA THR A 171 9.04 5.11 -8.31
C THR A 171 9.27 5.83 -6.99
N ASP A 172 10.29 5.42 -6.24
CA ASP A 172 10.54 5.82 -4.86
C ASP A 172 9.31 5.59 -3.96
N SER A 173 8.64 6.66 -3.52
CA SER A 173 7.41 6.60 -2.71
C SER A 173 6.15 6.95 -3.51
N ILE A 174 6.25 7.04 -4.83
CA ILE A 174 5.14 7.45 -5.71
C ILE A 174 4.57 6.22 -6.43
N PRO A 175 3.38 5.74 -6.03
CA PRO A 175 2.74 4.62 -6.66
C PRO A 175 2.00 5.04 -7.94
N SER A 176 1.86 4.10 -8.86
CA SER A 176 0.90 4.15 -9.94
C SER A 176 -0.52 3.81 -9.46
N ALA A 177 -1.48 3.84 -10.40
CA ALA A 177 -2.76 3.17 -10.16
C ALA A 177 -2.55 1.65 -10.02
N ALA A 178 -3.36 1.00 -9.19
CA ALA A 178 -3.35 -0.45 -9.11
C ALA A 178 -3.90 -1.09 -10.39
N THR A 179 -3.41 -2.30 -10.70
CA THR A 179 -4.08 -3.17 -11.67
C THR A 179 -5.53 -3.44 -11.26
N THR A 180 -6.37 -3.82 -12.22
CA THR A 180 -7.62 -4.53 -11.88
C THR A 180 -7.29 -5.74 -11.01
N ALA A 181 -8.05 -5.92 -9.94
CA ALA A 181 -7.81 -7.03 -9.03
C ALA A 181 -8.25 -8.36 -9.65
N VAL A 182 -7.53 -9.43 -9.33
CA VAL A 182 -7.89 -10.81 -9.70
C VAL A 182 -8.09 -11.66 -8.46
N SER A 183 -9.01 -12.62 -8.52
CA SER A 183 -9.30 -13.55 -7.42
C SER A 183 -8.72 -14.92 -7.73
N VAL A 184 -7.99 -15.49 -6.77
CA VAL A 184 -7.46 -16.87 -6.84
C VAL A 184 -8.07 -17.68 -5.70
N ILE A 185 -8.60 -18.85 -6.03
CA ILE A 185 -9.11 -19.81 -5.04
C ILE A 185 -8.03 -20.86 -4.81
N PHE A 186 -7.44 -20.87 -3.62
CA PHE A 186 -6.46 -21.87 -3.22
C PHE A 186 -7.13 -22.88 -2.29
N THR A 187 -7.10 -24.16 -2.66
CA THR A 187 -7.77 -25.24 -1.91
C THR A 187 -6.85 -25.93 -0.89
N GLY A 188 -5.62 -25.45 -0.72
CA GLY A 188 -4.59 -26.11 0.07
C GLY A 188 -3.92 -27.27 -0.69
N GLY A 189 -2.60 -27.40 -0.50
CA GLY A 189 -1.88 -28.60 -0.93
C GLY A 189 -2.18 -29.74 0.04
N THR A 190 -3.15 -30.61 -0.27
CA THR A 190 -3.30 -31.86 0.47
C THR A 190 -2.09 -32.74 0.18
N THR A 191 -1.17 -32.92 1.13
CA THR A 191 -0.33 -34.12 1.16
C THR A 191 -1.22 -35.30 1.57
N SER A 192 -2.04 -35.77 0.63
CA SER A 192 -2.71 -37.06 0.77
C SER A 192 -1.68 -38.16 0.52
N SER A 193 -0.85 -38.47 1.51
CA SER A 193 -0.16 -39.78 1.55
C SER A 193 -1.15 -40.83 2.04
N VAL A 194 -2.14 -41.16 1.22
CA VAL A 194 -2.79 -42.46 1.38
C VAL A 194 -1.81 -43.46 0.82
N GLY A 195 -0.97 -44.00 1.70
CA GLY A 195 -0.10 -45.11 1.38
C GLY A 195 -0.91 -46.21 0.70
N SER A 196 -0.49 -46.57 -0.50
CA SER A 196 -0.97 -47.75 -1.20
C SER A 196 -0.65 -48.98 -0.34
N GLN A 197 -1.61 -49.42 0.48
CA GLN A 197 -1.62 -50.80 0.97
C GLN A 197 -2.26 -51.64 -0.15
N LEU A 198 -1.40 -52.01 -1.10
CA LEU A 198 -1.56 -53.19 -1.93
C LEU A 198 -1.60 -54.40 -0.97
N LEU A 199 -2.79 -54.82 -0.53
CA LEU A 199 -2.95 -56.14 0.07
C LEU A 199 -3.44 -57.11 -1.02
N ALA A 200 -2.46 -57.70 -1.71
CA ALA A 200 -2.69 -58.81 -2.62
C ALA A 200 -2.76 -60.13 -1.83
N ALA A 201 -3.67 -60.99 -2.29
CA ALA A 201 -3.76 -62.44 -2.14
C ALA A 201 -4.16 -63.02 -0.77
N HIS A 202 -5.28 -63.77 -0.77
CA HIS A 202 -5.19 -65.23 -0.71
C HIS A 202 -6.39 -65.89 -1.40
N ARG A 203 -6.08 -66.80 -2.34
CA ARG A 203 -6.99 -67.68 -3.08
C ARG A 203 -6.95 -69.06 -2.41
N HIS A 204 -8.14 -69.66 -2.26
CA HIS A 204 -8.45 -71.11 -2.33
C HIS A 204 -8.07 -72.03 -1.16
N PRO A 205 -8.77 -73.18 -1.00
CA PRO A 205 -9.79 -73.81 -1.87
C PRO A 205 -11.24 -73.77 -1.35
#